data_AF-I0I2H6-F1
#
_entry.id   AF-I0I2H6-F1
#
_cell.length_a   1.000
_cell.length_b   1.000
_cell.length_c   1.000
_cell.angle_alpha   90.00
_cell.angle_beta   90.00
_cell.angle_gamma   90.00
#
_symmetry.space_group_name_H-M   'P 1'
#
loop_
_entity.id
_entity.type
_entity.pdbx_description
1 polymer ?
#
loop_
_entity_poly.entity_id
_entity_poly.type
_entity_poly.pdbx_seq_one_letter_code
_entity_poly.pdbx_strand_id
1 'polypeptide(L)' 'MWGVDGEVYGLSIDTETKKLRWFANAGCLCDWDDSEVDQTPVQFLERGVPGRIAEPDTETLHEIRRAVVALVHPRDFVEN' A
#
# COMPACT_ATOMS: atom_id res chain seq x y z
N MET A 1 -7.39 -3.59 1.42
CA MET A 1 -8.21 -2.63 0.64
C MET A 1 -9.01 -1.81 1.64
N TRP A 2 -9.30 -0.56 1.33
CA TRP A 2 -10.12 0.33 2.17
C TRP A 2 -10.99 1.23 1.28
N GLY A 3 -12.05 1.79 1.85
CA GLY A 3 -12.98 2.68 1.13
C GLY A 3 -13.01 4.08 1.75
N VAL A 4 -13.00 5.11 0.90
CA VAL A 4 -13.12 6.53 1.29
C VAL A 4 -14.10 7.18 0.32
N ASP A 5 -15.15 7.83 0.84
CA ASP A 5 -16.14 8.58 0.06
C ASP A 5 -16.74 7.83 -1.15
N GLY A 6 -16.89 6.51 -1.04
CA GLY A 6 -17.45 5.65 -2.09
C GLY A 6 -16.43 5.16 -3.13
N GLU A 7 -15.17 5.59 -3.03
CA GLU A 7 -14.05 5.07 -3.81
C GLU A 7 -13.33 3.95 -3.05
N VAL A 8 -12.79 2.98 -3.79
CA VAL A 8 -12.08 1.83 -3.23
C VAL A 8 -10.60 1.92 -3.56
N TYR A 9 -9.77 1.86 -2.52
CA TYR A 9 -8.32 1.91 -2.62
C TYR A 9 -7.70 0.61 -2.14
N GLY A 10 -6.49 0.35 -2.57
CA GLY A 10 -5.74 -0.75 -2.01
C GLY A 10 -4.26 -0.74 -2.35
N LEU A 11 -3.61 -1.78 -1.82
CA LEU A 11 -2.20 -2.03 -1.93
C LEU A 11 -2.00 -3.51 -2.25
N SER A 12 -1.23 -3.78 -3.30
CA SER A 12 -0.65 -5.08 -3.58
C SER A 12 0.84 -5.04 -3.27
N ILE A 13 1.34 -6.09 -2.62
CA ILE A 13 2.74 -6.22 -2.24
C ILE A 13 3.32 -7.41 -2.97
N ASP A 14 4.25 -7.15 -3.87
CA ASP A 14 5.10 -8.18 -4.47
C ASP A 14 6.29 -8.42 -3.55
N THR A 15 6.31 -9.60 -2.93
CA THR A 15 7.36 -9.98 -1.97
C THR A 15 8.64 -10.48 -2.65
N GLU A 16 8.58 -10.88 -3.92
CA GLU A 16 9.74 -11.32 -4.71
C GLU A 16 10.53 -10.12 -5.20
N THR A 17 9.84 -9.16 -5.82
CA THR A 17 10.46 -7.94 -6.37
C THR A 17 10.51 -6.78 -5.37
N LYS A 18 9.93 -6.97 -4.18
CA LYS A 18 9.79 -5.93 -3.14
C LYS A 18 9.14 -4.67 -3.69
N LYS A 19 8.03 -4.84 -4.41
CA LYS A 19 7.31 -3.76 -5.06
C LYS A 19 5.95 -3.54 -4.40
N LEU A 20 5.64 -2.28 -4.11
CA LEU A 20 4.35 -1.86 -3.58
C LEU A 20 3.55 -1.23 -4.72
N ARG A 21 2.40 -1.82 -5.05
CA ARG A 21 1.48 -1.28 -6.06
C ARG A 21 0.23 -0.77 -5.38
N TRP A 22 0.06 0.55 -5.41
CA TRP A 22 -1.13 1.21 -4.93
C TRP A 22 -2.13 1.35 -6.07
N PHE A 23 -3.41 1.21 -5.75
CA PHE A 23 -4.49 1.32 -6.72
C PHE A 23 -5.65 2.11 -6.15
N ALA A 24 -6.27 2.93 -6.99
CA ALA A 24 -7.55 3.61 -6.74
C ALA A 24 -8.62 3.00 -7.65
N ASN A 25 -9.88 3.09 -7.24
CA ASN A 25 -11.06 2.62 -7.96
C ASN A 25 -11.09 1.11 -8.28
N ALA A 26 -10.36 0.29 -7.52
CA ALA A 26 -10.35 -1.15 -7.76
C ALA A 26 -11.77 -1.75 -7.70
N GLY A 27 -12.23 -2.27 -8.84
CA GLY A 27 -13.55 -2.89 -8.98
C GLY A 27 -14.68 -1.94 -9.40
N CYS A 28 -14.39 -0.67 -9.73
CA CYS A 28 -15.36 0.19 -10.41
C CYS A 28 -15.54 -0.27 -11.86
N LEU A 29 -16.78 -0.59 -12.26
CA LEU A 29 -17.15 -0.99 -13.64
C LEU A 29 -17.01 0.16 -14.67
N CYS A 30 -16.64 1.35 -14.22
CA CYS A 30 -16.40 2.50 -15.08
C CYS A 30 -14.95 2.46 -15.56
N ASP A 31 -14.75 2.40 -16.88
CA ASP A 31 -13.46 2.44 -17.62
C ASP A 31 -12.59 3.69 -17.36
N TRP A 32 -12.83 4.44 -16.28
CA TRP A 32 -12.14 5.67 -15.95
C TRP A 32 -11.01 5.40 -14.96
N ASP A 33 -9.87 5.04 -15.55
CA ASP A 33 -8.53 5.27 -15.04
C ASP A 33 -8.26 4.60 -13.67
N ASP A 34 -8.06 3.28 -13.69
CA ASP A 34 -7.36 2.58 -12.61
C ASP A 34 -5.98 3.23 -12.42
N SER A 35 -5.91 4.18 -11.48
CA SER A 35 -4.70 4.90 -11.18
C SER A 35 -3.80 4.00 -10.34
N GLU A 36 -2.85 3.34 -11.01
CA GLU A 36 -1.80 2.57 -10.37
C GLU A 36 -0.58 3.45 -10.07
N VAL A 37 -0.05 3.34 -8.85
CA VAL A 37 1.21 3.97 -8.47
C VAL A 37 2.12 2.92 -7.85
N ASP A 38 3.28 2.73 -8.46
CA ASP A 38 4.31 1.85 -7.92
C ASP A 38 5.23 2.63 -6.98
N GLN A 39 5.60 2.01 -5.85
CA GLN A 39 6.60 2.49 -4.89
C GLN A 39 7.47 1.33 -4.41
N THR A 40 8.69 1.64 -3.98
CA THR A 40 9.50 0.70 -3.20
C THR A 40 9.14 0.80 -1.71
N PRO A 41 9.40 -0.26 -0.91
CA PRO A 41 9.31 -0.22 0.55
C PRO A 41 10.00 0.98 1.18
N VAL A 42 11.22 1.29 0.74
CA VAL A 42 11.99 2.44 1.26
C VAL A 42 11.29 3.75 0.95
N GLN A 43 10.80 3.93 -0.28
CA GLN A 43 10.05 5.13 -0.66
C GLN A 43 8.79 5.32 0.18
N PHE A 44 8.05 4.25 0.43
CA PHE A 44 6.87 4.32 1.31
C PHE A 44 7.25 4.67 2.74
N LEU A 45 8.31 4.08 3.30
CA LEU A 45 8.73 4.37 4.68
C LEU A 45 9.20 5.82 4.87
N GLU A 46 9.79 6.42 3.83
CA GLU A 46 10.25 7.82 3.82
C GLU A 46 9.13 8.83 3.52
N ARG A 47 8.23 8.51 2.59
CA ARG A 47 7.29 9.48 1.97
C ARG A 47 5.83 9.22 2.30
N GLY A 48 5.50 8.04 2.81
CA GLY A 48 4.13 7.61 3.06
C GLY A 48 3.37 7.23 1.79
N VAL A 49 2.04 7.22 1.92
CA VAL A 49 1.08 6.89 0.86
C VAL A 49 1.22 7.87 -0.32
N PRO A 50 1.19 7.42 -1.58
CA PRO A 50 1.24 8.32 -2.72
C PRO A 50 0.08 9.34 -2.70
N GLY A 51 0.34 10.60 -3.02
CA GLY A 51 -0.69 11.67 -2.94
C GLY A 51 -1.89 11.53 -3.88
N ARG A 52 -1.93 10.52 -4.77
CA ARG A 52 -3.10 10.19 -5.60
C ARG A 52 -3.98 9.10 -4.99
N ILE A 53 -3.60 8.60 -3.83
CA ILE A 53 -4.24 7.49 -3.12
C ILE A 53 -4.74 8.06 -1.81
N ALA A 54 -6.03 7.89 -1.52
CA ALA A 54 -6.56 8.31 -0.23
C ALA A 54 -5.87 7.53 0.90
N GLU A 55 -5.45 8.24 1.94
CA GLU A 55 -4.80 7.62 3.08
C GLU A 55 -5.79 6.67 3.79
N PRO A 56 -5.38 5.43 4.12
CA PRO A 56 -6.20 4.56 4.94
C PRO A 56 -6.33 5.11 6.36
N ASP A 57 -7.26 4.54 7.14
CA ASP A 57 -7.33 4.83 8.57
C ASP A 57 -6.02 4.44 9.29
N THR A 58 -5.83 5.00 10.48
CA THR A 58 -4.60 4.83 11.26
C THR A 58 -4.24 3.37 11.52
N GLU A 59 -5.21 2.50 11.80
CA GLU A 59 -4.98 1.08 12.08
C GLU A 59 -4.48 0.36 10.83
N THR A 60 -5.19 0.52 9.71
CA THR A 60 -4.80 -0.04 8.41
C THR A 60 -3.43 0.47 7.97
N LEU A 61 -3.13 1.76 8.16
CA LEU A 61 -1.82 2.34 7.84
C LEU A 61 -0.70 1.71 8.69
N HIS A 62 -0.96 1.47 9.98
CA HIS A 62 -0.01 0.80 10.87
C HIS A 62 0.25 -0.65 10.43
N GLU A 63 -0.77 -1.39 9.99
CA GLU A 63 -0.61 -2.74 9.45
C GLU A 63 0.24 -2.76 8.18
N ILE A 64 -0.05 -1.87 7.23
CA ILE A 64 0.75 -1.72 6.01
C ILE A 64 2.21 -1.41 6.38
N ARG A 65 2.44 -0.48 7.31
CA ARG A 65 3.80 -0.12 7.72
C ARG A 65 4.54 -1.30 8.34
N ARG A 66 3.89 -2.09 9.21
CA ARG A 66 4.49 -3.31 9.77
C ARG A 66 4.86 -4.32 8.69
N ALA A 67 3.96 -4.58 7.75
CA ALA A 67 4.22 -5.49 6.63
C ALA A 67 5.39 -5.01 5.76
N VAL A 68 5.45 -3.72 5.44
CA VAL A 68 6.53 -3.15 4.62
C VAL A 68 7.87 -3.17 5.34
N VAL A 69 7.91 -2.88 6.65
CA VAL A 69 9.15 -2.99 7.45
C VAL A 69 9.70 -4.42 7.42
N ALA A 70 8.84 -5.44 7.53
CA ALA A 70 9.26 -6.84 7.48
C ALA A 70 9.91 -7.22 6.12
N LEU A 71 9.54 -6.56 5.01
CA LEU A 71 10.15 -6.78 3.69
C LEU A 71 11.55 -6.18 3.57
N VAL A 72 11.80 -5.07 4.28
CA VAL A 72 13.10 -4.38 4.30
C VAL A 72 14.05 -5.06 5.28
N HIS A 73 13.54 -5.50 6.43
CA HIS A 73 14.28 -6.13 7.52
C HIS A 73 13.78 -7.55 7.82
N PRO A 74 14.01 -8.53 6.92
CA PRO A 74 13.49 -9.89 7.06
C PRO A 74 14.13 -10.68 8.22
N ARG A 75 15.13 -10.12 8.91
CA ARG A 75 15.90 -10.80 9.97
C ARG A 75 15.49 -10.41 11.40
N ASP A 76 14.67 -9.38 11.59
CA ASP A 76 14.32 -8.86 12.92
C ASP A 76 12.89 -9.26 13.39
N PHE A 77 12.19 -10.12 12.65
CA PHE A 77 10.84 -10.63 13.00
C PHE A 77 10.82 -12.09 13.50
N VAL A 78 12.00 -12.63 13.85
CA VAL A 78 12.10 -13.87 14.62
C VAL A 78 12.71 -13.49 15.97
N GLU A 79 12.04 -13.92 17.05
CA GLU A 79 12.35 -13.72 18.48
C GLU A 79 11.74 -12.48 19.15
N ASN A 80 10.48 -12.61 19.64
CA ASN A 80 10.21 -12.87 21.06
C ASN A 80 8.74 -13.26 21.29
#